data_AF-A0AAW9SVX7-F1
#
_entry.id   AF-A0AAW9SVX7-F1
#
_cell.length_a   1.000
_cell.length_b   1.000
_cell.length_c   1.000
_cell.angle_alpha   90.00
_cell.angle_beta   90.00
_cell.angle_gamma   90.00
#
_symmetry.space_group_name_H-M   'P 1'
#
loop_
_entity.id
_entity.type
_entity.pdbx_description
1 polymer ?
#
loop_
_entity_poly.entity_id
_entity_poly.type
_entity_poly.pdbx_seq_one_letter_code
_entity_poly.pdbx_strand_id
1 'polypeptide(L)'
;MVTKDRRAQARRRARELQKEEADRLARMRSARTDAFIALEALDDALESFGLALDKLLGEGEKKGKLAKDFTVHMRRINEALDLVGSPHARKAETEQKPDSDDEADDDTEVAESNSEKVADEESEANDSAASHDS
;
A
#
# COMPACT_ATOMS: atom_id res chain seq x y z
N MET A 1 -39.87 -50.52 13.89
CA MET A 1 -40.26 -49.29 13.16
C MET A 1 -39.28 -48.12 13.38
N VAL A 2 -38.71 -47.96 14.58
CA VAL A 2 -37.78 -46.87 14.97
C VAL A 2 -36.57 -46.62 14.05
N THR A 3 -35.99 -47.66 13.42
CA THR A 3 -34.81 -47.51 12.55
C THR A 3 -35.11 -46.92 11.17
N LYS A 4 -36.32 -47.13 10.65
CA LYS A 4 -36.76 -46.54 9.37
C LYS A 4 -36.94 -45.01 9.51
N ASP A 5 -37.44 -44.57 10.66
CA ASP A 5 -37.62 -43.14 10.97
C ASP A 5 -36.30 -42.41 11.16
N ARG A 6 -35.32 -43.04 11.83
CA ARG A 6 -33.95 -42.48 11.94
C ARG A 6 -33.29 -42.30 10.57
N ARG A 7 -33.47 -43.28 9.66
CA ARG A 7 -32.91 -43.19 8.29
C ARG A 7 -33.58 -42.08 7.48
N ALA A 8 -34.89 -41.91 7.61
CA ALA A 8 -35.61 -40.82 6.96
C ALA A 8 -35.18 -39.45 7.50
N GLN A 9 -35.00 -39.32 8.82
CA GLN A 9 -34.54 -38.09 9.46
C GLN A 9 -33.09 -37.75 9.06
N ALA A 10 -32.19 -38.73 9.02
CA ALA A 10 -30.81 -38.54 8.56
C ALA A 10 -30.75 -38.05 7.12
N ARG A 11 -31.59 -38.60 6.23
CA ARG A 11 -31.69 -38.14 4.83
C ARG A 11 -32.22 -36.71 4.70
N ARG A 12 -33.18 -36.31 5.55
CA ARG A 12 -33.68 -34.92 5.58
C ARG A 12 -32.57 -33.95 5.98
N ARG A 13 -31.86 -34.24 7.07
CA ARG A 13 -30.71 -33.43 7.52
C ARG A 13 -29.61 -33.34 6.47
N ALA A 14 -29.29 -34.45 5.80
CA ALA A 14 -28.30 -34.44 4.72
C ALA A 14 -28.71 -33.52 3.56
N ARG A 15 -30.00 -33.49 3.19
CA ARG A 15 -30.51 -32.60 2.15
C ARG A 15 -30.53 -31.13 2.59
N GLU A 16 -30.85 -30.86 3.85
CA GLU A 16 -30.79 -29.52 4.43
C GLU A 16 -29.36 -28.97 4.38
N LEU A 17 -28.37 -29.77 4.82
CA LEU A 17 -26.95 -29.40 4.74
C LEU A 17 -26.49 -29.16 3.29
N GLN A 18 -26.90 -30.01 2.35
CA GLN A 18 -26.60 -29.82 0.93
C GLN A 18 -27.21 -28.54 0.38
N LYS A 19 -28.43 -28.19 0.80
CA LYS A 19 -29.10 -26.95 0.39
C LYS A 19 -28.38 -25.73 0.96
N GLU A 20 -28.05 -25.75 2.25
CA GLU A 20 -27.32 -24.66 2.90
C GLU A 20 -25.94 -24.43 2.25
N GLU A 21 -25.24 -25.51 1.91
CA GLU A 21 -23.97 -25.44 1.20
C GLU A 21 -24.15 -24.88 -0.22
N ALA A 22 -25.16 -25.34 -0.96
CA ALA A 22 -25.47 -24.80 -2.28
C ALA A 22 -25.81 -23.30 -2.23
N ASP A 23 -26.62 -22.87 -1.25
CA ASP A 23 -26.98 -21.46 -1.05
C ASP A 23 -25.76 -20.62 -0.66
N ARG A 24 -24.87 -21.14 0.19
CA ARG A 24 -23.60 -20.49 0.51
C ARG A 24 -22.72 -20.35 -0.73
N LEU A 25 -22.58 -21.39 -1.53
CA LEU A 25 -21.79 -21.36 -2.77
C LEU A 25 -22.38 -20.37 -3.77
N ALA A 26 -23.71 -20.29 -3.89
CA ALA A 26 -24.37 -19.31 -4.74
C ALA A 26 -24.06 -17.87 -4.29
N ARG A 27 -24.16 -17.58 -2.98
CA ARG A 27 -23.79 -16.26 -2.43
C ARG A 27 -22.32 -15.91 -2.67
N MET A 28 -21.42 -16.88 -2.51
CA MET A 28 -19.98 -16.67 -2.78
C MET A 28 -19.72 -16.38 -4.26
N ARG A 29 -20.41 -17.06 -5.17
CA ARG A 29 -20.30 -16.79 -6.62
C ARG A 29 -20.81 -15.39 -6.96
N SER A 30 -21.97 -15.00 -6.43
CA SER A 30 -22.51 -13.65 -6.61
C SER A 30 -21.52 -12.60 -6.12
N ALA A 31 -21.07 -12.70 -4.86
CA ALA A 31 -20.12 -11.75 -4.28
C ALA A 31 -18.80 -11.66 -5.07
N ARG A 32 -18.34 -12.79 -5.64
CA ARG A 32 -17.18 -12.80 -6.52
C ARG A 32 -17.44 -12.03 -7.82
N THR A 33 -18.59 -12.23 -8.45
CA THR A 33 -18.98 -11.47 -9.65
C THR A 33 -19.08 -9.98 -9.34
N ASP A 34 -19.70 -9.60 -8.21
CA ASP A 34 -19.82 -8.20 -7.79
C ASP A 34 -18.42 -7.59 -7.55
N ALA A 35 -17.49 -8.35 -6.96
CA ALA A 35 -16.11 -7.90 -6.80
C ALA A 35 -15.38 -7.69 -8.13
N PHE A 36 -15.61 -8.54 -9.14
CA PHE A 36 -15.04 -8.33 -10.47
C PHE A 36 -15.56 -7.04 -11.12
N ILE A 37 -16.87 -6.81 -11.06
CA ILE A 37 -17.49 -5.58 -11.58
C ILE A 37 -16.93 -4.35 -10.87
N ALA A 38 -16.74 -4.42 -9.55
CA ALA A 38 -16.17 -3.33 -8.77
C ALA A 38 -14.69 -3.05 -9.15
N LEU A 39 -13.92 -4.08 -9.48
CA LEU A 39 -12.53 -3.91 -9.95
C LEU A 39 -12.48 -3.21 -11.31
N GLU A 40 -13.33 -3.61 -12.26
CA GLU A 40 -13.43 -2.94 -13.57
C GLU A 40 -13.78 -1.46 -13.40
N ALA A 41 -14.76 -1.15 -12.55
CA ALA A 41 -15.15 0.23 -12.26
C ALA A 41 -14.02 1.05 -11.59
N LEU A 42 -13.18 0.40 -10.77
CA LEU A 42 -12.01 1.05 -10.17
C LEU A 42 -10.95 1.37 -11.22
N ASP A 43 -10.70 0.46 -12.15
CA ASP A 43 -9.73 0.67 -13.23
C ASP A 43 -10.17 1.84 -14.14
N ASP A 44 -11.45 1.87 -14.54
CA ASP A 44 -12.04 2.98 -15.31
C ASP A 44 -11.95 4.33 -14.57
N ALA A 45 -12.19 4.31 -13.25
CA ALA A 45 -12.10 5.49 -12.41
C ALA A 45 -10.65 5.98 -12.28
N LEU A 46 -9.68 5.07 -12.18
CA LEU A 46 -8.25 5.40 -12.13
C LEU A 46 -7.75 6.00 -13.45
N GLU A 47 -8.18 5.45 -14.58
CA GLU A 47 -7.87 6.02 -15.91
C GLU A 47 -8.46 7.42 -16.04
N SER A 48 -9.74 7.59 -15.71
CA SER A 48 -10.43 8.88 -15.73
C SER A 48 -9.76 9.90 -14.81
N PHE A 49 -9.31 9.47 -13.63
CA PHE A 49 -8.56 10.29 -12.69
C PHE A 49 -7.21 10.72 -13.26
N GLY A 50 -6.46 9.80 -13.90
CA GLY A 50 -5.21 10.11 -14.59
C GLY A 50 -5.37 11.17 -15.68
N LEU A 51 -6.41 11.05 -16.52
CA LEU A 51 -6.73 12.02 -17.57
C LEU A 51 -7.10 13.40 -17.00
N ALA A 52 -7.83 13.43 -15.88
CA ALA A 52 -8.19 14.68 -15.22
C ALA A 52 -6.96 15.36 -14.59
N LEU A 53 -6.08 14.60 -13.94
CA LEU A 53 -4.83 15.09 -13.40
C LEU A 53 -3.93 15.66 -14.50
N ASP A 54 -3.81 14.97 -15.64
CA ASP A 54 -2.99 15.42 -16.77
C ASP A 54 -3.45 16.79 -17.30
N LYS A 55 -4.77 16.99 -17.42
CA LYS A 55 -5.35 18.29 -17.79
C LYS A 55 -5.01 19.38 -16.78
N LEU A 56 -5.21 19.11 -15.49
CA LEU A 56 -4.91 20.08 -14.43
C LEU A 56 -3.43 20.49 -14.43
N LEU A 57 -2.52 19.53 -14.62
CA LEU A 57 -1.09 19.81 -14.75
C LEU A 57 -0.77 20.62 -16.01
N GLY A 58 -1.45 20.34 -17.13
CA GLY A 58 -1.37 21.14 -18.35
C GLY A 58 -1.83 22.59 -18.18
N GLU A 59 -2.79 22.83 -17.26
CA GLU A 59 -3.24 24.17 -16.87
C GLU A 59 -2.30 24.85 -15.83
N GLY A 60 -1.21 24.19 -15.44
CA GLY A 60 -0.19 24.76 -14.54
C GLY A 60 -0.37 24.42 -13.05
N GLU A 61 -1.29 23.52 -12.70
CA GLU A 61 -1.35 22.97 -11.34
C GLU A 61 -0.08 22.19 -10.99
N LYS A 62 0.29 22.14 -9.71
CA LYS A 62 1.44 21.34 -9.23
C LYS A 62 0.95 20.04 -8.61
N LYS A 63 1.61 18.91 -8.93
CA LYS A 63 1.33 17.60 -8.31
C LYS A 63 1.25 17.64 -6.78
N GLY A 64 2.16 18.40 -6.15
CA GLY A 64 2.20 18.64 -4.69
C GLY A 64 0.92 19.22 -4.11
N LYS A 65 0.29 20.15 -4.84
CA LYS A 65 -0.98 20.77 -4.46
C LYS A 65 -2.13 19.79 -4.68
N LEU A 66 -2.20 19.16 -5.85
CA LEU A 66 -3.22 18.16 -6.19
C LEU A 66 -3.25 16.98 -5.20
N ALA A 67 -2.10 16.53 -4.71
CA ALA A 67 -2.03 15.49 -3.68
C ALA A 67 -2.72 15.88 -2.38
N LYS A 68 -2.58 17.15 -1.97
CA LYS A 68 -3.22 17.69 -0.77
C LYS A 68 -4.71 17.90 -1.01
N ASP A 69 -5.07 18.52 -2.13
CA ASP A 69 -6.46 18.87 -2.47
C ASP A 69 -7.34 17.61 -2.60
N PHE A 70 -6.83 16.56 -3.24
CA PHE A 70 -7.53 15.28 -3.35
C PHE A 70 -7.27 14.33 -2.19
N THR A 71 -6.43 14.71 -1.21
CA THR A 71 -6.05 13.86 -0.07
C THR A 71 -5.51 12.49 -0.52
N VAL A 72 -4.68 12.47 -1.56
CA VAL A 72 -4.05 11.27 -2.12
C VAL A 72 -2.54 11.32 -1.98
N HIS A 73 -1.92 10.14 -1.80
CA HIS A 73 -0.46 10.07 -1.81
C HIS A 73 0.11 10.43 -3.19
N MET A 74 1.27 11.09 -3.20
CA MET A 74 1.99 11.44 -4.45
C MET A 74 2.21 10.23 -5.36
N ARG A 75 2.45 9.06 -4.75
CA ARG A 75 2.58 7.78 -5.47
C ARG A 75 1.34 7.47 -6.30
N ARG A 76 0.13 7.69 -5.77
CA ARG A 76 -1.13 7.45 -6.49
C ARG A 76 -1.31 8.40 -7.66
N ILE A 77 -0.89 9.66 -7.53
CA ILE A 77 -0.89 10.61 -8.65
C ILE A 77 0.02 10.12 -9.77
N ASN A 78 1.25 9.69 -9.43
CA ASN A 78 2.18 9.18 -10.44
C ASN A 78 1.66 7.90 -11.10
N GLU A 79 1.13 6.95 -10.32
CA GLU A 79 0.53 5.71 -10.86
C GLU A 79 -0.61 6.01 -11.84
N ALA A 80 -1.50 6.95 -11.51
CA ALA A 80 -2.61 7.34 -12.38
C ALA A 80 -2.13 8.03 -13.66
N LEU A 81 -1.10 8.87 -13.58
CA LEU A 81 -0.50 9.54 -14.74
C LEU A 81 0.27 8.55 -15.63
N ASP A 82 0.99 7.59 -15.03
CA ASP A 82 1.71 6.55 -15.76
C ASP A 82 0.73 5.67 -16.54
N LEU A 83 -0.42 5.33 -15.95
CA LEU A 83 -1.46 4.51 -16.58
C LEU A 83 -2.02 5.14 -17.86
N VAL A 84 -2.18 6.46 -17.90
CA VAL A 84 -2.64 7.19 -19.10
C VAL A 84 -1.50 7.62 -20.03
N GLY A 85 -0.27 7.22 -19.74
CA GLY A 85 0.91 7.58 -20.55
C GLY A 85 1.25 9.07 -20.54
N SER A 86 0.86 9.79 -19.48
CA SER A 86 1.08 11.23 -19.37
C SER A 86 2.58 11.57 -19.35
N PRO A 87 3.03 12.61 -20.07
CA PRO A 87 4.41 13.08 -19.99
C PRO A 87 4.73 13.61 -18.59
N HIS A 88 3.71 14.08 -17.85
CA HIS A 88 3.85 14.54 -16.48
C HIS A 88 4.14 13.40 -15.52
N ALA A 89 3.91 12.13 -15.87
CA ALA A 89 4.12 11.00 -14.96
C ALA A 89 5.59 10.83 -14.54
N ARG A 90 6.50 11.10 -15.49
CA ARG A 90 7.94 11.05 -15.25
C ARG A 90 8.33 12.14 -14.26
N LYS A 91 9.22 11.79 -13.34
CA LYS A 91 9.90 12.79 -12.50
C LYS A 91 10.54 13.79 -13.46
N ALA A 92 10.24 15.07 -13.28
CA ALA A 92 11.10 16.12 -13.77
C ALA A 92 12.46 16.00 -13.04
N GLU A 93 13.29 15.03 -13.44
CA GLU A 93 14.71 14.99 -13.07
C GLU A 93 15.54 15.94 -13.95
N THR A 94 14.91 16.61 -14.91
CA THR A 94 15.52 17.68 -15.72
C THR A 94 14.92 19.02 -15.33
N GLU A 95 15.37 19.57 -14.20
CA GLU A 95 15.56 21.01 -13.98
C GLU A 95 16.27 21.26 -12.64
N GLN A 96 17.44 20.63 -12.45
CA GLN A 96 18.50 21.29 -11.68
C GLN A 96 19.11 22.35 -12.61
N LYS A 97 18.62 23.58 -12.53
CA LYS A 97 19.43 24.73 -12.95
C LYS A 97 20.37 25.07 -11.80
N PRO A 98 21.70 25.10 -12.02
CA PRO A 98 22.60 25.85 -11.16
C PRO A 98 22.52 27.34 -11.53
N ASP A 99 23.09 28.18 -10.68
CA ASP A 99 23.17 29.66 -10.69
C ASP A 99 22.10 30.33 -9.82
N SER A 100 22.39 31.22 -8.87
CA SER A 100 23.54 31.62 -8.02
C SER A 100 23.17 33.05 -7.55
N ASP A 101 23.66 33.42 -6.37
CA ASP A 101 23.63 34.74 -5.73
C ASP A 101 22.29 35.21 -5.16
N ASP A 102 22.22 35.91 -4.04
CA ASP A 102 23.09 36.18 -2.88
C ASP A 102 22.22 37.10 -2.01
N GLU A 103 22.21 36.88 -0.71
CA GLU A 103 22.12 37.88 0.35
C GLU A 103 22.23 37.07 1.65
N ALA A 104 23.47 36.97 2.12
CA ALA A 104 23.83 36.89 3.53
C ALA A 104 23.12 38.04 4.31
N ASP A 105 22.93 38.08 5.61
CA ASP A 105 23.63 37.61 6.79
C ASP A 105 22.68 38.00 7.96
N ASP A 106 22.65 37.24 9.05
CA ASP A 106 22.75 37.75 10.44
C ASP A 106 22.57 36.58 11.41
N ASP A 107 23.70 35.89 11.60
CA ASP A 107 24.32 35.76 12.90
C ASP A 107 23.50 35.13 14.06
N THR A 108 23.93 33.93 14.48
CA THR A 108 24.27 33.70 15.89
C THR A 108 25.09 32.42 16.02
N GLU A 109 26.41 32.62 16.14
CA GLU A 109 27.42 31.60 16.41
C GLU A 109 27.31 30.91 17.79
N VAL A 110 27.50 29.59 17.75
CA VAL A 110 28.47 28.75 18.50
C VAL A 110 28.61 28.91 20.03
N ALA A 111 28.50 27.78 20.73
CA ALA A 111 29.48 27.39 21.76
C ALA A 111 29.61 25.86 21.85
N GLU A 112 30.76 25.33 21.39
CA GLU A 112 31.26 23.98 21.68
C GLU A 112 31.77 23.87 23.13
N SER A 113 31.83 22.64 23.67
CA SER A 113 32.84 22.26 24.67
C SER A 113 33.03 20.73 24.76
N ASN A 114 34.15 20.27 24.17
CA ASN A 114 35.15 19.28 24.64
C ASN A 114 34.69 17.99 25.36
N SER A 115 34.95 16.78 24.81
CA SER A 115 36.22 16.02 24.74
C SER A 115 36.56 15.23 26.01
N GLU A 116 36.54 13.89 25.96
CA GLU A 116 37.63 13.02 26.46
C GLU A 116 37.47 11.56 25.96
N LYS A 117 38.59 10.88 25.75
CA LYS A 117 38.76 9.57 25.07
C LYS A 117 39.48 8.60 26.03
N VAL A 118 39.20 7.28 25.89
CA VAL A 118 39.92 6.06 26.38
C VAL A 118 40.02 5.86 27.91
N ALA A 119 40.00 4.65 28.50
CA ALA A 119 40.42 3.30 28.12
C ALA A 119 39.59 2.25 28.94
N ASP A 120 39.17 1.11 28.38
CA ASP A 120 39.85 -0.22 28.41
C ASP A 120 39.53 -1.05 29.68
N GLU A 121 38.87 -2.20 29.49
CA GLU A 121 39.17 -3.44 30.21
C GLU A 121 38.49 -4.62 29.46
N GLU A 122 39.31 -5.36 28.73
CA GLU A 122 39.04 -6.71 28.24
C GLU A 122 38.75 -7.67 29.41
N SER A 123 37.78 -8.56 29.22
CA SER A 123 37.64 -9.78 30.01
C SER A 123 37.12 -10.88 29.08
N GLU A 124 38.05 -11.61 28.47
CA GLU A 124 37.80 -12.85 27.74
C GLU A 124 37.27 -13.97 28.64
N ALA A 125 36.65 -14.95 27.96
CA ALA A 125 36.70 -16.39 28.21
C ALA A 125 35.42 -17.09 28.73
N ASN A 126 34.77 -17.77 27.76
CA ASN A 126 34.28 -19.17 27.77
C ASN A 126 33.14 -19.53 28.77
N ASP A 127 32.18 -20.40 28.47
CA ASP A 127 32.29 -21.66 27.73
C ASP A 127 30.90 -22.14 27.24
N SER A 128 31.00 -22.99 26.22
CA SER A 128 30.06 -23.77 25.44
C SER A 128 28.93 -24.50 26.19
N ALA A 129 27.81 -24.74 25.51
CA ALA A 129 27.33 -26.10 25.25
C ALA A 129 26.13 -26.09 24.27
N ALA A 130 26.40 -26.60 23.06
CA ALA A 130 25.37 -27.11 22.16
C ALA A 130 24.91 -28.50 22.64
N SER A 131 23.62 -28.80 22.51
CA SER A 131 23.18 -30.17 22.26
C SER A 131 21.85 -30.16 21.51
N HIS A 132 21.96 -30.46 20.22
CA HIS A 132 20.95 -31.14 19.41
C HIS A 132 20.60 -32.47 20.09
N ASP A 133 19.32 -32.86 20.12
CA ASP A 133 18.98 -34.28 20.12
C ASP A 133 17.68 -34.53 19.34
N SER A 134 17.88 -35.31 18.27
CA SER A 134 17.00 -36.24 17.53
C SER A 134 15.54 -35.90 17.24
#